data_AF-A0A0F9WAH7-F1
#
_entry.id   AF-A0A0F9WAH7-F1
#
_cell.length_a   1.000
_cell.length_b   1.000
_cell.length_c   1.000
_cell.angle_alpha   90.00
_cell.angle_beta   90.00
_cell.angle_gamma   90.00
#
_symmetry.space_group_name_H-M   'P 1'
#
loop_
_entity.id
_entity.type
_entity.pdbx_description
1 polymer ?
#
loop_
_entity_poly.entity_id
_entity_poly.type
_entity_poly.pdbx_seq_one_letter_code
_entity_poly.pdbx_strand_id
1 'polypeptide(L)'
;MLEELIGSFKLLINLQPVEFERKAEVILAGATDYAAEDVLSASASGGQYGVIENMSRRKKGGGTIEQAIVMLSTTALTPRVTQYIFNKPPTSQLNDNAANTAVITADVGSYQGKIDYMSMEDQGGESEAQVTTSTVGNLPLKYKCLNGRLYYIAITRDAITGEASGMKLTFKYQTIQTW
;
A
#
# COMPACT_ATOMS: atom_id res chain seq x y z
N MET A 1 -25.71 -10.24 37.22
CA MET A 1 -24.28 -10.12 37.56
C MET A 1 -23.36 -10.88 36.60
N LEU A 2 -23.56 -12.19 36.34
CA LEU A 2 -22.72 -12.93 35.37
C LEU A 2 -22.95 -12.50 33.89
N GLU A 3 -24.20 -12.21 33.52
CA GLU A 3 -24.55 -11.78 32.15
C GLU A 3 -24.07 -10.35 31.82
N GLU A 4 -24.06 -9.45 32.80
CA GLU A 4 -23.43 -8.13 32.65
C GLU A 4 -21.93 -8.25 32.44
N LEU A 5 -21.26 -9.14 33.18
CA LEU A 5 -19.82 -9.36 33.02
C LEU A 5 -19.47 -9.91 31.62
N ILE A 6 -20.29 -10.81 31.07
CA ILE A 6 -20.13 -11.36 29.72
C ILE A 6 -20.42 -10.30 28.65
N GLY A 7 -21.43 -9.45 28.86
CA GLY A 7 -21.75 -8.31 27.99
C GLY A 7 -20.61 -7.29 27.94
N SER A 8 -20.07 -6.92 29.10
CA SER A 8 -18.93 -6.01 29.23
C SER A 8 -17.64 -6.61 28.65
N PHE A 9 -17.41 -7.92 28.77
CA PHE A 9 -16.24 -8.58 28.19
C PHE A 9 -16.30 -8.67 26.65
N LYS A 10 -17.49 -8.94 26.08
CA LYS A 10 -17.72 -8.84 24.62
C LYS A 10 -17.54 -7.41 24.10
N LEU A 11 -17.88 -6.40 24.90
CA LEU A 11 -17.67 -5.00 24.56
C LEU A 11 -16.17 -4.64 24.61
N LEU A 12 -15.44 -5.14 25.62
CA LEU A 12 -14.00 -4.90 25.79
C LEU A 12 -13.14 -5.57 24.70
N ILE A 13 -13.48 -6.78 24.25
CA ILE A 13 -12.79 -7.44 23.12
C ILE A 13 -13.00 -6.65 21.81
N ASN A 14 -14.11 -5.92 21.68
CA ASN A 14 -14.38 -5.04 20.53
C ASN A 14 -13.71 -3.65 20.62
N LEU A 15 -13.11 -3.31 21.76
CA LEU A 15 -12.47 -2.00 22.01
C LEU A 15 -10.94 -2.07 22.05
N GLN A 16 -10.36 -3.26 22.12
CA GLN A 16 -8.92 -3.43 22.06
C GLN A 16 -8.45 -3.21 20.60
N PRO A 17 -7.49 -2.30 20.35
CA PRO A 17 -6.87 -2.19 19.04
C PRO A 17 -6.29 -3.54 18.65
N VAL A 18 -6.77 -4.11 17.53
CA VAL A 18 -6.25 -5.37 17.01
C VAL A 18 -5.24 -5.03 15.94
N GLU A 19 -3.99 -5.41 16.20
CA GLU A 19 -2.92 -5.33 15.23
C GLU A 19 -3.08 -6.42 14.17
N PHE A 20 -2.93 -6.04 12.92
CA PHE A 20 -2.91 -6.99 11.81
C PHE A 20 -1.74 -6.72 10.89
N GLU A 21 -1.08 -7.80 10.49
CA GLU A 21 -0.25 -7.82 9.30
C GLU A 21 -1.13 -8.00 8.05
N ARG A 22 -0.95 -7.11 7.07
CA ARG A 22 -1.60 -7.16 5.76
C ARG A 22 -0.55 -7.23 4.69
N LYS A 23 -0.84 -7.95 3.61
CA LYS A 23 0.05 -8.13 2.46
C LYS A 23 -0.68 -7.77 1.17
N ALA A 24 0.02 -7.08 0.28
CA ALA A 24 -0.38 -6.88 -1.10
C ALA A 24 0.81 -7.16 -2.03
N GLU A 25 0.53 -7.61 -3.24
CA GLU A 25 1.56 -7.88 -4.24
C GLU A 25 1.16 -7.25 -5.58
N VAL A 26 2.16 -6.83 -6.35
CA VAL A 26 2.04 -6.50 -7.77
C VAL A 26 3.16 -7.21 -8.51
N ILE A 27 2.83 -7.85 -9.63
CA ILE A 27 3.78 -8.48 -10.54
C ILE A 27 3.92 -7.54 -11.72
N LEU A 28 5.09 -6.99 -11.95
CA LEU A 28 5.32 -5.97 -12.97
C LEU A 28 5.17 -6.55 -14.38
N ALA A 29 4.42 -5.86 -15.23
CA ALA A 29 4.13 -6.32 -16.59
C ALA A 29 5.30 -6.06 -17.56
N GLY A 30 5.91 -4.89 -17.45
CA GLY A 30 6.96 -4.37 -18.34
C GLY A 30 8.31 -5.03 -18.15
N ALA A 31 9.06 -5.10 -19.25
CA ALA A 31 10.46 -5.55 -19.31
C ALA A 31 11.39 -4.42 -19.81
N THR A 32 10.95 -3.17 -19.66
CA THR A 32 11.65 -1.99 -20.16
C THR A 32 11.82 -1.00 -19.02
N ASP A 33 12.92 -0.25 -19.09
CA ASP A 33 13.31 0.72 -18.07
C ASP A 33 12.12 1.60 -17.66
N TYR A 34 12.00 1.82 -16.35
CA TYR A 34 11.06 2.78 -15.78
C TYR A 34 11.73 4.15 -15.66
N ALA A 35 11.04 5.19 -16.11
CA ALA A 35 11.39 6.55 -15.73
C ALA A 35 10.94 6.83 -14.29
N ALA A 36 11.52 7.87 -13.68
CA ALA A 36 11.01 8.37 -12.41
C ALA A 36 9.53 8.78 -12.57
N GLU A 37 8.73 8.47 -11.55
CA GLU A 37 7.29 8.74 -11.51
C GLU A 37 6.44 7.87 -12.44
N ASP A 38 6.98 6.80 -13.01
CA ASP A 38 6.17 5.80 -13.70
C ASP A 38 5.40 4.90 -12.73
N VAL A 39 4.23 4.46 -13.19
CA VAL A 39 3.35 3.53 -12.47
C VAL A 39 3.91 2.11 -12.55
N LEU A 40 3.92 1.45 -11.39
CA LEU A 40 4.31 0.05 -11.19
C LEU A 40 3.04 -0.81 -11.09
N SER A 41 2.74 -1.59 -12.13
CA SER A 41 1.45 -2.26 -12.32
C SER A 41 1.58 -3.62 -13.01
N ALA A 42 0.56 -4.46 -12.85
CA ALA A 42 0.48 -5.77 -13.48
C ALA A 42 -0.11 -5.75 -14.90
N SER A 43 -0.34 -4.57 -15.47
CA SER A 43 -0.90 -4.42 -16.80
C SER A 43 -0.23 -3.31 -17.58
N ALA A 44 0.51 -3.66 -18.64
CA ALA A 44 1.06 -2.71 -19.61
C ALA A 44 -0.03 -2.09 -20.50
N SER A 45 -1.19 -2.74 -20.63
CA SER A 45 -2.32 -2.26 -21.44
C SER A 45 -3.65 -2.64 -20.80
N GLY A 46 -4.45 -1.63 -20.44
CA GLY A 46 -5.75 -1.79 -19.77
C GLY A 46 -5.74 -1.28 -18.32
N GLY A 47 -4.55 -1.24 -17.72
CA GLY A 47 -4.29 -0.62 -16.44
C GLY A 47 -4.80 -1.44 -15.26
N GLN A 48 -4.01 -1.52 -14.20
CA GLN A 48 -4.39 -2.25 -12.99
C GLN A 48 -3.94 -1.50 -11.73
N TYR A 49 -4.89 -1.25 -10.82
CA TYR A 49 -4.59 -0.80 -9.46
C TYR A 49 -4.30 -1.99 -8.56
N GLY A 50 -3.56 -1.74 -7.48
CA GLY A 50 -3.37 -2.70 -6.41
C GLY A 50 -4.52 -2.70 -5.39
N VAL A 51 -4.71 -3.81 -4.69
CA VAL A 51 -5.73 -3.97 -3.65
C VAL A 51 -5.06 -4.41 -2.35
N ILE A 52 -5.43 -3.76 -1.24
CA ILE A 52 -5.08 -4.18 0.12
C ILE A 52 -6.34 -4.73 0.77
N GLU A 53 -6.37 -6.05 0.95
CA GLU A 53 -7.52 -6.79 1.45
C GLU A 53 -7.63 -6.70 2.98
N ASN A 54 -8.85 -6.85 3.50
CA ASN A 54 -9.15 -6.99 4.93
C ASN A 54 -8.64 -5.82 5.82
N MET A 55 -8.55 -4.61 5.28
CA MET A 55 -8.10 -3.41 5.99
C MET A 55 -9.07 -2.95 7.09
N SER A 56 -10.34 -3.37 7.05
CA SER A 56 -11.27 -3.21 8.18
C SER A 56 -12.23 -4.39 8.30
N ARG A 57 -12.60 -4.73 9.54
CA ARG A 57 -13.59 -5.78 9.85
C ARG A 57 -15.03 -5.41 9.44
N ARG A 58 -15.33 -4.12 9.31
CA ARG A 58 -16.68 -3.60 9.04
C ARG A 58 -16.70 -2.77 7.76
N LYS A 59 -17.83 -2.78 7.05
CA LYS A 59 -18.08 -1.82 5.96
C LYS A 59 -18.01 -0.41 6.53
N LYS A 60 -17.37 0.52 5.80
CA LYS A 60 -17.10 1.90 6.26
C LYS A 60 -16.20 2.00 7.51
N GLY A 61 -15.56 0.90 7.93
CA GLY A 61 -14.60 0.89 9.02
C GLY A 61 -13.28 1.56 8.64
N GLY A 62 -12.37 1.66 9.60
CA GLY A 62 -11.11 2.34 9.39
C GLY A 62 -10.07 2.02 10.44
N GLY A 63 -8.90 2.58 10.27
CA GLY A 63 -7.76 2.35 11.13
C GLY A 63 -6.59 3.24 10.78
N THR A 64 -5.43 2.82 11.26
CA THR A 64 -4.17 3.49 11.02
C THR A 64 -3.14 2.48 10.54
N ILE A 65 -2.38 2.85 9.52
CA ILE A 65 -1.14 2.14 9.14
C ILE A 65 -0.02 2.77 9.94
N GLU A 66 0.65 2.00 10.78
CA GLU A 66 1.73 2.47 11.67
C GLU A 66 3.11 2.14 11.08
N GLN A 67 3.19 1.04 10.33
CA GLN A 67 4.39 0.58 9.66
C GLN A 67 4.04 0.01 8.29
N ALA A 68 4.93 0.20 7.33
CA ALA A 68 4.88 -0.43 6.03
C ALA A 68 6.26 -0.91 5.60
N ILE A 69 6.32 -2.02 4.86
CA ILE A 69 7.53 -2.57 4.26
C ILE A 69 7.25 -2.78 2.77
N VAL A 70 8.19 -2.41 1.92
CA VAL A 70 8.23 -2.81 0.51
C VAL A 70 9.41 -3.75 0.30
N MET A 71 9.20 -4.82 -0.45
CA MET A 71 10.23 -5.75 -0.89
C MET A 71 10.11 -5.94 -2.40
N LEU A 72 11.23 -5.94 -3.10
CA LEU A 72 11.34 -6.19 -4.52
C LEU A 72 12.04 -7.54 -4.72
N SER A 73 11.44 -8.43 -5.51
CA SER A 73 11.91 -9.82 -5.70
C SER A 73 13.18 -9.97 -6.52
N THR A 74 14.07 -8.97 -6.50
CA THR A 74 15.38 -9.00 -7.14
C THR A 74 16.42 -8.38 -6.21
N THR A 75 17.67 -8.73 -6.47
CA THR A 75 18.85 -8.05 -5.94
C THR A 75 19.17 -6.84 -6.82
N ALA A 76 20.01 -5.95 -6.31
CA ALA A 76 20.67 -4.82 -6.98
C ALA A 76 19.78 -3.68 -7.49
N LEU A 77 18.48 -3.71 -7.24
CA LEU A 77 17.58 -2.60 -7.55
C LEU A 77 17.08 -1.95 -6.25
N THR A 78 17.53 -0.72 -6.02
CA THR A 78 17.22 0.01 -4.79
C THR A 78 16.33 1.25 -5.00
N PRO A 79 15.25 1.20 -5.80
CA PRO A 79 14.46 2.39 -6.08
C PRO A 79 13.67 2.84 -4.85
N ARG A 80 13.46 4.15 -4.73
CA ARG A 80 12.40 4.69 -3.87
C ARG A 80 11.05 4.46 -4.55
N VAL A 81 10.04 4.17 -3.73
CA VAL A 81 8.67 3.92 -4.19
C VAL A 81 7.71 4.81 -3.41
N THR A 82 6.69 5.33 -4.07
CA THR A 82 5.55 5.97 -3.40
C THR A 82 4.30 5.15 -3.67
N GLN A 83 3.49 4.93 -2.63
CA GLN A 83 2.15 4.37 -2.78
C GLN A 83 1.09 5.40 -2.46
N TYR A 84 0.24 5.71 -3.44
CA TYR A 84 -0.98 6.49 -3.23
C TYR A 84 -2.11 5.54 -2.81
N ILE A 85 -2.81 5.86 -1.72
CA ILE A 85 -3.82 5.00 -1.10
C ILE A 85 -5.21 5.62 -1.28
N PHE A 86 -6.18 4.79 -1.66
CA PHE A 86 -7.56 5.18 -1.94
C PHE A 86 -8.57 4.22 -1.27
N ASN A 87 -9.78 4.71 -1.01
CA ASN A 87 -10.88 3.91 -0.45
C ASN A 87 -11.87 3.38 -1.50
N LYS A 88 -11.65 3.73 -2.77
CA LYS A 88 -12.34 3.27 -3.98
C LYS A 88 -11.30 3.05 -5.08
N PRO A 89 -11.60 2.23 -6.11
CA PRO A 89 -10.75 2.12 -7.29
C PRO A 89 -10.42 3.50 -7.87
N PRO A 90 -9.14 3.87 -8.01
CA PRO A 90 -8.74 5.14 -8.61
C PRO A 90 -8.96 5.12 -10.12
N THR A 91 -9.09 6.31 -10.69
CA THR A 91 -9.23 6.56 -12.14
C THR A 91 -8.03 7.28 -12.76
N SER A 92 -7.02 7.59 -11.95
CA SER A 92 -5.67 8.00 -12.37
C SER A 92 -5.00 6.97 -13.30
N GLN A 93 -3.83 7.28 -13.86
CA GLN A 93 -3.08 6.34 -14.72
C GLN A 93 -2.77 5.04 -13.98
N LEU A 94 -3.05 3.90 -14.63
CA LEU A 94 -2.87 2.55 -14.07
C LEU A 94 -2.03 1.62 -14.95
N ASN A 95 -1.68 2.06 -16.17
CA ASN A 95 -0.82 1.29 -17.05
C ASN A 95 0.58 1.23 -16.48
N ASP A 96 1.15 0.04 -16.49
CA ASP A 96 2.55 -0.16 -16.13
C ASP A 96 3.48 0.60 -17.07
N ASN A 97 4.56 1.12 -16.51
CA ASN A 97 5.56 1.93 -17.21
C ASN A 97 4.99 3.17 -17.93
N ALA A 98 3.91 3.72 -17.39
CA ALA A 98 3.33 4.98 -17.85
C ALA A 98 3.44 6.05 -16.76
N ALA A 99 3.65 7.30 -17.19
CA ALA A 99 3.78 8.43 -16.28
C ALA A 99 2.56 8.56 -15.34
N ASN A 100 2.84 8.64 -14.05
CA ASN A 100 1.81 8.80 -13.03
C ASN A 100 1.01 10.10 -13.20
N THR A 101 -0.30 10.00 -12.98
CA THR A 101 -1.19 11.17 -12.92
C THR A 101 -1.89 11.33 -11.57
N ALA A 102 -1.69 10.40 -10.63
CA ALA A 102 -2.28 10.49 -9.31
C ALA A 102 -1.67 11.65 -8.50
N VAL A 103 -2.46 12.46 -7.79
CA VAL A 103 -3.92 12.35 -7.60
C VAL A 103 -4.64 13.31 -8.55
N ILE A 104 -5.46 12.79 -9.46
CA ILE A 104 -6.34 13.63 -10.30
C ILE A 104 -7.58 14.09 -9.52
N THR A 105 -8.23 15.16 -9.98
CA THR A 105 -9.43 15.75 -9.35
C THR A 105 -10.54 14.73 -9.08
N ALA A 106 -10.75 13.76 -9.97
CA ALA A 106 -11.77 12.73 -9.82
C ALA A 106 -11.55 11.80 -8.61
N ASP A 107 -10.29 11.62 -8.18
CA ASP A 107 -9.92 10.68 -7.13
C ASP A 107 -9.73 11.35 -5.75
N VAL A 108 -9.80 12.68 -5.68
CA VAL A 108 -9.58 13.45 -4.42
C VAL A 108 -10.54 13.00 -3.31
N GLY A 109 -11.79 12.66 -3.65
CA GLY A 109 -12.79 12.22 -2.67
C GLY A 109 -12.56 10.80 -2.12
N SER A 110 -11.75 9.98 -2.80
CA SER A 110 -11.39 8.62 -2.35
C SER A 110 -9.97 8.53 -1.79
N TYR A 111 -9.11 9.51 -2.07
CA TYR A 111 -7.74 9.57 -1.59
C TYR A 111 -7.66 9.57 -0.06
N GLN A 112 -6.85 8.67 0.50
CA GLN A 112 -6.61 8.54 1.94
C GLN A 112 -5.26 9.12 2.36
N GLY A 113 -4.31 9.21 1.43
CA GLY A 113 -2.94 9.66 1.67
C GLY A 113 -1.96 8.83 0.87
N LYS A 114 -0.67 9.03 1.12
CA LYS A 114 0.40 8.27 0.48
C LYS A 114 1.41 7.77 1.50
N ILE A 115 2.15 6.73 1.14
CA ILE A 115 3.29 6.22 1.89
C ILE A 115 4.52 6.39 1.00
N ASP A 116 5.53 7.09 1.51
CA ASP A 116 6.79 7.29 0.79
C ASP A 116 7.82 6.34 1.38
N TYR A 117 8.27 5.37 0.58
CA TYR A 117 9.31 4.43 0.97
C TYR A 117 10.67 5.05 0.65
N MET A 118 11.59 4.95 1.60
CA MET A 118 12.99 5.34 1.39
C MET A 118 13.64 4.44 0.34
N SER A 119 14.89 4.74 -0.03
CA SER A 119 15.65 3.89 -0.93
C SER A 119 15.68 2.49 -0.35
N MET A 120 15.38 1.48 -1.16
CA MET A 120 15.54 0.09 -0.69
C MET A 120 17.02 -0.20 -0.42
N GLU A 121 17.27 -1.16 0.45
CA GLU A 121 18.58 -1.73 0.70
C GLU A 121 18.64 -3.13 0.07
N ASP A 122 19.79 -3.48 -0.51
CA ASP A 122 20.09 -4.84 -0.95
C ASP A 122 21.28 -5.37 -0.15
N GLN A 123 21.07 -6.48 0.56
CA GLN A 123 22.08 -7.17 1.35
C GLN A 123 22.41 -8.57 0.79
N GLY A 124 22.17 -8.80 -0.50
CA GLY A 124 22.35 -10.07 -1.19
C GLY A 124 21.05 -10.89 -1.31
N GLY A 125 19.89 -10.23 -1.25
CA GLY A 125 18.56 -10.84 -1.23
C GLY A 125 17.50 -9.98 -1.92
N GLU A 126 16.23 -10.14 -1.55
CA GLU A 126 15.20 -9.19 -1.99
C GLU A 126 15.56 -7.79 -1.50
N SER A 127 15.50 -6.80 -2.38
CA SER A 127 15.73 -5.41 -1.99
C SER A 127 14.55 -4.91 -1.17
N GLU A 128 14.77 -4.30 -0.01
CA GLU A 128 13.67 -3.90 0.89
C GLU A 128 13.81 -2.49 1.48
N ALA A 129 12.68 -1.85 1.77
CA ALA A 129 12.63 -0.63 2.57
C ALA A 129 11.51 -0.73 3.61
N GLN A 130 11.80 -0.25 4.82
CA GLN A 130 10.83 -0.14 5.89
C GLN A 130 10.53 1.33 6.20
N VAL A 131 9.26 1.60 6.47
CA VAL A 131 8.77 2.89 6.94
C VAL A 131 8.02 2.68 8.24
N THR A 132 8.40 3.42 9.27
CA THR A 132 7.69 3.52 10.55
C THR A 132 7.17 4.95 10.75
N THR A 133 6.42 5.16 11.83
CA THR A 133 5.91 6.47 12.27
C THR A 133 6.96 7.58 12.14
N SER A 134 6.80 8.41 11.10
CA SER A 134 7.67 9.54 10.75
C SER A 134 6.99 10.43 9.71
N THR A 135 7.33 11.71 9.72
CA THR A 135 6.89 12.65 8.67
C THR A 135 7.54 12.38 7.32
N VAL A 136 8.71 11.72 7.29
CA VAL A 136 9.45 11.43 6.06
C VAL A 136 8.71 10.41 5.20
N GLY A 137 8.19 9.34 5.81
CA GLY A 137 7.45 8.30 5.10
C GLY A 137 5.93 8.42 5.15
N ASN A 138 5.41 9.51 5.73
CA ASN A 138 3.99 9.81 5.92
C ASN A 138 3.23 8.77 6.76
N LEU A 139 3.88 8.20 7.78
CA LEU A 139 3.23 7.36 8.78
C LEU A 139 3.19 8.08 10.14
N PRO A 140 2.15 7.92 10.96
CA PRO A 140 1.01 7.03 10.76
C PRO A 140 0.01 7.55 9.71
N LEU A 141 -0.52 6.65 8.89
CA LEU A 141 -1.54 6.98 7.89
C LEU A 141 -2.92 6.51 8.34
N LYS A 142 -3.80 7.47 8.65
CA LYS A 142 -5.21 7.18 8.95
C LYS A 142 -5.97 6.89 7.66
N TYR A 143 -6.82 5.85 7.68
CA TYR A 143 -7.62 5.47 6.53
C TYR A 143 -9.05 5.11 6.91
N LYS A 144 -9.94 5.25 5.93
CA LYS A 144 -11.30 4.70 5.94
C LYS A 144 -11.47 3.79 4.74
N CYS A 145 -12.01 2.60 4.95
CA CYS A 145 -12.37 1.70 3.86
C CYS A 145 -13.83 1.91 3.49
N LEU A 146 -14.20 1.79 2.22
CA LEU A 146 -15.62 1.69 1.87
C LEU A 146 -16.15 0.27 2.11
N ASN A 147 -15.40 -0.72 1.64
CA ASN A 147 -15.81 -2.14 1.59
C ASN A 147 -14.79 -3.09 2.25
N GLY A 148 -14.14 -2.67 3.34
CA GLY A 148 -13.11 -3.49 3.99
C GLY A 148 -11.76 -3.52 3.27
N ARG A 149 -11.62 -2.79 2.15
CA ARG A 149 -10.44 -2.75 1.29
C ARG A 149 -9.91 -1.34 1.15
N LEU A 150 -8.62 -1.25 0.87
CA LEU A 150 -8.01 -0.08 0.26
C LEU A 150 -7.49 -0.46 -1.12
N TYR A 151 -7.29 0.56 -1.95
CA TYR A 151 -6.75 0.46 -3.29
C TYR A 151 -5.49 1.30 -3.35
N TYR A 152 -4.52 0.93 -4.18
CA TYR A 152 -3.30 1.70 -4.31
C TYR A 152 -2.79 1.80 -5.74
N ILE A 153 -2.02 2.85 -5.98
CA ILE A 153 -1.14 2.99 -7.14
C ILE A 153 0.27 3.09 -6.58
N ALA A 154 1.14 2.18 -6.99
CA ALA A 154 2.57 2.25 -6.70
C ALA A 154 3.27 2.97 -7.84
N ILE A 155 4.17 3.87 -7.51
CA ILE A 155 5.00 4.60 -8.47
C ILE A 155 6.45 4.50 -8.07
N THR A 156 7.36 4.46 -9.05
CA THR A 156 8.77 4.66 -8.75
C THR A 156 9.06 6.15 -8.55
N ARG A 157 10.02 6.48 -7.70
CA ARG A 157 10.53 7.86 -7.51
C ARG A 157 11.90 8.07 -8.17
N ASP A 158 12.51 6.98 -8.62
CA ASP A 158 13.79 6.93 -9.30
C ASP A 158 13.62 6.25 -10.66
N ALA A 159 14.52 6.52 -11.60
CA ALA A 159 14.59 5.67 -12.79
C ALA A 159 15.05 4.27 -12.37
N ILE A 160 14.47 3.24 -12.97
CA ILE A 160 14.86 1.85 -12.78
C ILE A 160 15.34 1.35 -14.14
N THR A 161 16.54 0.77 -14.15
CA THR A 161 17.12 0.16 -15.35
C THR A 161 17.57 -1.26 -15.02
N GLY A 162 17.43 -2.19 -15.96
CA GLY A 162 17.84 -3.58 -15.77
C GLY A 162 16.85 -4.41 -14.95
N GLU A 163 15.60 -3.95 -14.88
CA GLU A 163 14.46 -4.74 -14.45
C GLU A 163 14.12 -5.87 -15.45
N ALA A 164 13.31 -6.82 -15.00
CA ALA A 164 12.80 -7.90 -15.82
C ALA A 164 11.29 -8.04 -15.58
N SER A 165 10.56 -8.39 -16.65
CA SER A 165 9.14 -8.73 -16.51
C SER A 165 8.95 -9.90 -15.54
N GLY A 166 7.89 -9.84 -14.73
CA GLY A 166 7.63 -10.83 -13.69
C GLY A 166 8.30 -10.52 -12.35
N MET A 167 9.11 -9.47 -12.25
CA MET A 167 9.54 -8.94 -10.94
C MET A 167 8.32 -8.58 -10.08
N LYS A 168 8.42 -8.87 -8.79
CA LYS A 168 7.33 -8.69 -7.84
C LYS A 168 7.69 -7.61 -6.82
N LEU A 169 6.81 -6.63 -6.66
CA LEU A 169 6.78 -5.82 -5.45
C LEU A 169 5.79 -6.42 -4.46
N THR A 170 6.26 -6.63 -3.24
CA THR A 170 5.45 -7.04 -2.10
C THR A 170 5.39 -5.91 -1.09
N PHE A 171 4.18 -5.56 -0.67
CA PHE A 171 3.96 -4.61 0.40
C PHE A 171 3.39 -5.30 1.62
N LYS A 172 3.95 -5.01 2.79
CA LYS A 172 3.44 -5.45 4.09
C LYS A 172 3.06 -4.24 4.93
N TYR A 173 2.01 -4.37 5.72
CA TYR A 173 1.50 -3.29 6.58
C TYR A 173 1.21 -3.81 7.97
N GLN A 174 1.64 -3.07 8.98
CA GLN A 174 1.11 -3.20 10.34
C GLN A 174 0.02 -2.16 10.54
N THR A 175 -1.17 -2.64 10.88
CA THR A 175 -2.37 -1.80 10.98
C THR A 175 -3.03 -1.93 12.33
N ILE A 176 -3.47 -0.80 12.88
CA ILE A 176 -4.33 -0.75 14.06
C ILE A 176 -5.74 -0.44 13.59
N GLN A 177 -6.66 -1.40 13.72
CA GLN A 177 -8.07 -1.16 13.41
C GLN A 177 -8.74 -0.47 14.58
N THR A 178 -9.38 0.67 14.34
CA THR A 178 -9.99 1.46 15.39
C THR A 178 -11.52 1.33 15.46
N TRP A 179 -12.24 0.95 14.38
CA TRP A 179 -13.72 0.87 14.39
C TRP A 179 -14.30 -0.12 13.36
#